data_AF-A0A3R7A2I9-F1
#
_entry.id   AF-A0A3R7A2I9-F1
#
_cell.length_a   1.000
_cell.length_b   1.000
_cell.length_c   1.000
_cell.angle_alpha   90.00
_cell.angle_beta   90.00
_cell.angle_gamma   90.00
#
_symmetry.space_group_name_H-M   'P 1'
#
loop_
_entity.id
_entity.type
_entity.pdbx_description
1 polymer ?
#
loop_
_entity_poly.entity_id
_entity_poly.type
_entity_poly.pdbx_seq_one_letter_code
_entity_poly.pdbx_strand_id
1 'polypeptide(L)'
;MSREIFLRMKNYAMYSIAMTVRIVCTFGLLTVCYNWYFPTILVVVLAILNDGTILTISKDNVTASRTPDSWKLKSVFISSICFGLWLTLSTIVLFALTYQTNAFQGFIGAENLCVNCIKSHCNDFFTTRVQSCSLTRNSSACGELDGSIMKSSNVVELGNSRQADIDSYWEAYADKYRASRTDLFTNLQGNHINKLEVEPAAETGYQQFVYQYTVGQGGQGFGSDKTYSVSLAAGQGNGVAFVGHDYVPLTNGVGFCDYVWGYSNFNSTWSKGFKLIGPGIQKKDGILRGLIYTQVSISGQALIFVTRTAGINTWFFAEKPCNLLLIAFVIAQVAASVIGCFGFTGYPADRVAVFGCGGPYLVLAWLWSILWHFPLDLIKFAVNYILTNHTYTQTAFTSRINAGHPSMAHSKVTSVARSIRASRTVA
;
A
#
# COMPACT_ATOMS: atom_id res chain seq x y z
N MET A 1 31.90 20.78 19.47
CA MET A 1 31.64 19.47 20.14
C MET A 1 30.29 19.38 20.86
N SER A 2 30.05 19.93 22.06
CA SER A 2 28.77 19.72 22.80
C SER A 2 27.52 20.08 21.99
N ARG A 3 27.56 21.23 21.29
CA ARG A 3 26.46 21.71 20.43
C ARG A 3 26.22 20.85 19.20
N GLU A 4 27.26 20.22 18.67
CA GLU A 4 27.15 19.33 17.50
C GLU A 4 26.50 18.01 17.91
N ILE A 5 26.89 17.45 19.06
CA ILE A 5 26.26 16.26 19.64
C ILE A 5 24.78 16.52 19.89
N PHE A 6 24.45 17.66 20.49
CA PHE A 6 23.07 18.06 20.74
C PHE A 6 22.26 18.19 19.44
N LEU A 7 22.82 18.79 18.38
CA LEU A 7 22.13 18.91 17.10
C LEU A 7 21.92 17.56 16.41
N ARG A 8 22.90 16.64 16.49
CA ARG A 8 22.72 15.26 16.02
C ARG A 8 21.57 14.55 16.73
N MET A 9 21.46 14.71 18.06
CA MET A 9 20.33 14.14 18.83
C MET A 9 18.99 14.72 18.39
N LYS A 10 18.92 16.03 18.12
CA LYS A 10 17.71 16.70 17.62
C LYS A 10 17.33 16.22 16.22
N ASN A 11 18.30 16.08 15.31
CA ASN A 11 18.09 15.57 13.95
C ASN A 11 17.59 14.12 13.96
N TYR A 12 18.21 13.27 14.79
CA TYR A 12 17.76 11.90 15.05
C TYR A 12 16.30 11.86 15.55
N ALA A 13 15.97 12.69 16.55
CA ALA A 13 14.63 12.75 17.11
C ALA A 13 13.60 13.22 16.07
N MET A 14 13.92 14.25 15.29
CA MET A 14 13.04 14.76 14.23
C MET A 14 12.74 13.70 13.17
N TYR A 15 13.78 13.00 12.70
CA TYR A 15 13.61 11.92 11.73
C TYR A 15 12.77 10.77 12.29
N SER A 16 13.08 10.30 13.50
CA SER A 16 12.36 9.19 14.13
C SER A 16 10.87 9.50 14.30
N ILE A 17 10.54 10.70 14.79
CA ILE A 17 9.15 11.13 14.98
C ILE A 17 8.44 11.29 13.63
N ALA A 18 9.11 11.86 12.62
CA ALA A 18 8.49 12.05 11.31
C ALA A 18 8.20 10.71 10.61
N MET A 19 9.09 9.72 10.76
CA MET A 19 8.91 8.39 10.17
C MET A 19 7.79 7.59 10.85
N THR A 20 7.63 7.69 12.18
CA THR A 20 6.51 7.04 12.86
C THR A 20 5.18 7.66 12.44
N VAL A 21 5.09 9.00 12.39
CA VAL A 21 3.90 9.72 11.88
C VAL A 21 3.58 9.25 10.45
N ARG A 22 4.60 9.21 9.59
CA ARG A 22 4.43 8.76 8.21
C ARG A 22 3.84 7.35 8.12
N ILE A 23 4.46 6.37 8.77
CA ILE A 23 4.06 4.95 8.68
C ILE A 23 2.64 4.76 9.24
N VAL A 24 2.36 5.32 10.42
CA VAL A 24 1.06 5.18 11.10
C VAL A 24 -0.04 5.87 10.32
N CYS A 25 0.15 7.12 9.90
CA CYS A 25 -0.86 7.86 9.15
C CYS A 25 -1.09 7.25 7.76
N THR A 26 -0.03 6.85 7.05
CA THR A 26 -0.17 6.26 5.70
C THR A 26 -0.95 4.96 5.74
N PHE A 27 -0.51 3.97 6.52
CA PHE A 27 -1.17 2.66 6.52
C PHE A 27 -2.50 2.68 7.28
N GLY A 28 -2.65 3.54 8.29
CA GLY A 28 -3.92 3.78 8.96
C GLY A 28 -4.98 4.35 8.00
N LEU A 29 -4.64 5.37 7.21
CA LEU A 29 -5.56 5.97 6.23
C LEU A 29 -5.91 4.99 5.10
N LEU A 30 -4.93 4.24 4.56
CA LEU A 30 -5.20 3.24 3.52
C LEU A 30 -6.14 2.13 4.02
N THR A 31 -5.99 1.70 5.27
CA THR A 31 -6.87 0.68 5.86
C THR A 31 -8.29 1.22 6.06
N VAL A 32 -8.43 2.44 6.60
CA VAL A 32 -9.75 3.02 6.93
C VAL A 32 -10.50 3.46 5.68
N CYS A 33 -9.85 4.15 4.74
CA CYS A 33 -10.52 4.74 3.58
C CYS A 33 -10.71 3.74 2.43
N TYR A 34 -9.77 2.81 2.24
CA TYR A 34 -9.75 1.92 1.07
C TYR A 34 -9.89 0.44 1.42
N ASN A 35 -10.04 0.07 2.70
CA ASN A 35 -10.04 -1.32 3.18
C ASN A 35 -8.84 -2.13 2.62
N TRP A 36 -7.71 -1.45 2.44
CA TRP A 36 -6.52 -2.01 1.82
C TRP A 36 -5.44 -2.24 2.87
N TYR A 37 -5.04 -3.50 3.02
CA TYR A 37 -4.10 -3.94 4.05
C TYR A 37 -2.69 -4.04 3.48
N PHE A 38 -1.74 -3.43 4.19
CA PHE A 38 -0.32 -3.52 3.89
C PHE A 38 0.33 -4.67 4.69
N PRO A 39 1.10 -5.57 4.06
CA PRO A 39 1.68 -6.73 4.74
C PRO A 39 2.69 -6.34 5.82
N THR A 40 2.58 -6.97 6.98
CA THR A 40 3.44 -6.73 8.15
C THR A 40 4.91 -7.00 7.86
N ILE A 41 5.23 -8.02 7.06
CA ILE A 41 6.61 -8.33 6.67
C ILE A 41 7.29 -7.16 5.95
N LEU A 42 6.57 -6.45 5.07
CA LEU A 42 7.11 -5.27 4.39
C LEU A 42 7.34 -4.11 5.39
N VAL A 43 6.47 -3.95 6.39
CA VAL A 43 6.67 -2.96 7.47
C VAL A 43 7.92 -3.29 8.29
N VAL A 44 8.14 -4.57 8.60
CA VAL A 44 9.35 -5.02 9.32
C VAL A 44 10.61 -4.73 8.49
N VAL A 45 10.60 -5.03 7.19
CA VAL A 45 11.73 -4.70 6.30
C VAL A 45 11.96 -3.19 6.22
N LEU A 46 10.90 -2.38 6.14
CA LEU A 46 11.01 -0.91 6.19
C LEU A 46 11.67 -0.45 7.49
N ALA A 47 11.27 -1.00 8.63
CA ALA A 47 11.84 -0.66 9.94
C ALA A 47 13.35 -0.99 9.98
N ILE A 48 13.74 -2.19 9.54
CA ILE A 48 15.14 -2.63 9.54
C ILE A 48 16.01 -1.72 8.67
N LEU A 49 15.57 -1.39 7.46
CA LEU A 49 16.34 -0.51 6.56
C LEU A 49 16.43 0.92 7.08
N ASN A 50 15.34 1.44 7.67
CA ASN A 50 15.33 2.77 8.28
C ASN A 50 16.24 2.84 9.51
N ASP A 51 16.24 1.81 10.35
CA ASP A 51 17.11 1.73 11.54
C ASP A 51 18.57 1.51 11.15
N GLY A 52 18.85 0.77 10.07
CA GLY A 52 20.21 0.64 9.56
C GLY A 52 20.82 1.99 9.15
N THR A 53 20.03 2.83 8.45
CA THR A 53 20.50 4.15 7.99
C THR A 53 20.58 5.17 9.12
N ILE A 54 19.65 5.15 10.08
CA ILE A 54 19.58 6.13 11.18
C ILE A 54 20.81 6.08 12.11
N LEU A 55 21.44 4.91 12.28
CA LEU A 55 22.63 4.74 13.12
C LEU A 55 23.80 5.63 12.68
N THR A 56 23.84 5.99 11.39
CA THR A 56 24.91 6.84 10.82
C THR A 56 24.80 8.32 11.21
N ILE A 57 23.62 8.78 11.67
CA ILE A 57 23.40 10.17 12.11
C ILE A 57 24.33 10.54 13.28
N SER A 58 24.65 9.56 14.13
CA SER A 58 25.58 9.75 15.26
C SER A 58 26.97 10.25 14.84
N LYS A 59 27.38 9.93 13.62
CA LYS A 59 28.66 10.29 13.00
C LYS A 59 28.52 11.35 11.90
N ASP A 60 27.38 12.03 11.80
CA ASP A 60 27.15 13.03 10.75
C ASP A 60 27.95 14.33 10.98
N ASN A 61 28.36 14.96 9.87
CA ASN A 61 29.06 16.24 9.89
C ASN A 61 28.04 17.37 10.02
N VAL A 62 27.76 17.77 11.26
CA VAL A 62 26.78 18.80 11.58
C VAL A 62 27.49 20.08 11.97
N THR A 63 27.10 21.22 11.40
CA THR A 63 27.65 22.52 11.79
C THR A 63 27.02 22.97 13.12
N ALA A 64 27.85 23.40 14.06
CA ALA A 64 27.34 23.90 15.34
C ALA A 64 26.47 25.14 15.10
N SER A 65 25.29 25.20 15.76
CA SER A 65 24.49 26.44 15.80
C SER A 65 25.35 27.62 16.25
N ARG A 66 25.00 28.86 15.86
CA ARG A 66 25.72 30.08 16.31
C ARG A 66 25.25 30.56 17.68
N THR A 67 23.99 30.34 18.02
CA THR A 67 23.38 30.69 19.33
C THR A 67 23.19 29.46 20.23
N PRO A 68 23.19 29.61 21.57
CA PRO A 68 22.93 28.49 22.47
C PRO A 68 21.54 27.91 22.14
N ASP A 69 21.51 26.63 21.74
CA ASP A 69 20.26 25.93 21.41
C ASP A 69 19.68 25.29 22.67
N SER A 70 18.36 25.36 22.81
CA SER A 70 17.63 24.75 23.91
C SER A 70 16.67 23.70 23.36
N TRP A 71 16.43 22.63 24.13
CA TRP A 71 15.63 21.50 23.66
C TRP A 71 14.14 21.87 23.60
N LYS A 72 13.73 22.51 22.51
CA LYS A 72 12.35 22.92 22.26
C LYS A 72 11.53 21.75 21.69
N LEU A 73 11.09 20.84 22.56
CA LEU A 73 10.27 19.66 22.19
C LEU A 73 9.11 20.04 21.26
N LYS A 74 8.36 21.10 21.58
CA LYS A 74 7.22 21.53 20.76
C LYS A 74 7.60 21.82 19.31
N SER A 75 8.71 22.52 19.08
CA SER A 75 9.20 22.85 17.74
C SER A 75 9.66 21.61 16.98
N VAL A 76 10.35 20.69 17.67
CA VAL A 76 10.77 19.39 17.11
C VAL A 76 9.55 18.56 16.68
N PHE A 77 8.53 18.44 17.54
CA PHE A 77 7.30 17.70 17.23
C PHE A 77 6.53 18.32 16.07
N ILE A 78 6.31 19.64 16.07
CA ILE A 78 5.56 20.32 15.00
C ILE A 78 6.22 20.09 13.64
N SER A 79 7.54 20.31 13.55
CA SER A 79 8.29 20.11 12.30
C SER A 79 8.22 18.65 11.82
N SER A 80 8.39 17.71 12.73
CA SER A 80 8.37 16.27 12.42
C SER A 80 6.99 15.81 11.94
N ILE A 81 5.92 16.28 12.57
CA ILE A 81 4.54 15.98 12.17
C ILE A 81 4.28 16.56 10.77
N CYS A 82 4.69 17.81 10.49
CA CYS A 82 4.54 18.39 9.15
C CYS A 82 5.25 17.58 8.06
N PHE A 83 6.49 17.13 8.30
CA PHE A 83 7.22 16.28 7.35
C PHE A 83 6.54 14.92 7.16
N GLY A 84 6.11 14.28 8.25
CA GLY A 84 5.41 12.99 8.20
C GLY A 84 4.08 13.08 7.45
N LEU A 85 3.28 14.13 7.69
CA LEU A 85 2.01 14.35 7.00
C LEU A 85 2.20 14.68 5.51
N TRP A 86 3.22 15.46 5.15
CA TRP A 86 3.54 15.72 3.75
C TRP A 86 3.89 14.45 2.96
N LEU A 87 4.75 13.60 3.54
CA LEU A 87 5.11 12.33 2.93
C LEU A 87 3.93 11.34 2.91
N THR A 88 3.05 11.42 3.90
CA THR A 88 1.79 10.67 3.89
C THR A 88 0.92 11.11 2.72
N LEU A 89 0.72 12.42 2.53
CA LEU A 89 -0.04 12.97 1.40
C LEU A 89 0.53 12.49 0.06
N SER A 90 1.86 12.55 -0.12
CA SER A 90 2.53 12.03 -1.32
C SER A 90 2.18 10.57 -1.62
N THR A 91 2.13 9.73 -0.58
CA THR A 91 1.84 8.30 -0.72
C THR A 91 0.37 8.05 -1.03
N ILE A 92 -0.53 8.79 -0.37
CA ILE A 92 -1.98 8.69 -0.61
C ILE A 92 -2.33 9.15 -2.03
N VAL A 93 -1.72 10.22 -2.53
CA VAL A 93 -1.94 10.69 -3.90
C VAL A 93 -1.45 9.65 -4.91
N LEU A 94 -0.27 9.05 -4.71
CA LEU A 94 0.22 7.97 -5.58
C LEU A 94 -0.73 6.77 -5.60
N PHE A 95 -1.18 6.34 -4.41
CA PHE A 95 -2.14 5.25 -4.27
C PHE A 95 -3.46 5.57 -4.97
N ALA A 96 -4.04 6.75 -4.76
CA ALA A 96 -5.29 7.14 -5.38
C ALA A 96 -5.19 7.17 -6.92
N LEU A 97 -4.12 7.73 -7.47
CA LEU A 97 -3.90 7.76 -8.92
C LEU A 97 -3.75 6.36 -9.50
N THR A 98 -3.00 5.47 -8.85
CA THR A 98 -2.77 4.10 -9.34
C THR A 98 -3.99 3.18 -9.18
N TYR A 99 -4.77 3.37 -8.11
CA TYR A 99 -5.91 2.52 -7.77
C TYR A 99 -7.20 2.93 -8.50
N GLN A 100 -7.44 4.23 -8.67
CA GLN A 100 -8.69 4.74 -9.25
C GLN A 100 -8.59 5.07 -10.74
N THR A 101 -7.38 5.27 -11.27
CA THR A 101 -7.19 5.75 -12.65
C THR A 101 -6.18 4.92 -13.41
N ASN A 102 -6.26 5.00 -14.74
CA ASN A 102 -5.30 4.36 -15.64
C ASN A 102 -4.08 5.25 -15.93
N ALA A 103 -3.77 6.23 -15.06
CA ALA A 103 -2.84 7.32 -15.35
C ALA A 103 -1.42 6.86 -15.75
N PHE A 104 -0.97 5.72 -15.24
CA PHE A 104 0.36 5.18 -15.50
C PHE A 104 0.38 4.04 -16.53
N GLN A 105 -0.77 3.72 -17.15
CA GLN A 105 -0.83 2.66 -18.15
C GLN A 105 0.10 2.98 -19.33
N GLY A 106 1.02 2.07 -19.63
CA GLY A 106 1.96 2.20 -20.75
C GLY A 106 3.22 3.02 -20.46
N PHE A 107 3.35 3.63 -19.27
CA PHE A 107 4.58 4.32 -18.88
C PHE A 107 5.75 3.32 -18.76
N ILE A 108 6.68 3.33 -19.73
CA ILE A 108 7.80 2.36 -19.81
C ILE A 108 7.27 0.92 -19.80
N GLY A 109 6.10 0.67 -20.39
CA GLY A 109 5.47 -0.65 -20.36
C GLY A 109 4.88 -1.04 -18.99
N ALA A 110 4.63 -0.09 -18.11
CA ALA A 110 3.84 -0.31 -16.90
C ALA A 110 2.45 -0.85 -17.25
N GLU A 111 2.04 -1.91 -16.57
CA GLU A 111 0.72 -2.49 -16.68
C GLU A 111 -0.36 -1.57 -16.08
N ASN A 112 -1.63 -1.95 -16.17
CA ASN A 112 -2.70 -1.22 -15.52
C ASN A 112 -3.02 -1.85 -14.16
N LEU A 113 -2.97 -1.05 -13.09
CA LEU A 113 -3.28 -1.45 -11.71
C LEU A 113 -4.71 -1.11 -11.25
N CYS A 114 -5.48 -0.35 -12.03
CA CYS A 114 -6.85 0.00 -11.68
C CYS A 114 -7.80 -1.21 -11.87
N VAL A 115 -7.98 -1.99 -10.80
CA VAL A 115 -8.84 -3.18 -10.79
C VAL A 115 -10.28 -2.82 -11.17
N ASN A 116 -10.81 -1.70 -10.66
CA ASN A 116 -12.17 -1.26 -10.98
C ASN A 116 -12.33 -0.89 -12.46
N CYS A 117 -11.31 -0.30 -13.08
CA CYS A 117 -11.32 0.06 -14.50
C CYS A 117 -11.35 -1.20 -15.39
N ILE A 118 -10.56 -2.21 -15.02
CA ILE A 118 -10.51 -3.49 -15.74
C ILE A 118 -11.81 -4.28 -15.53
N LYS A 119 -12.36 -4.25 -14.31
CA LYS A 119 -13.66 -4.85 -13.99
C LYS A 119 -14.79 -4.23 -14.81
N SER A 120 -14.84 -2.89 -14.90
CA SER A 120 -15.83 -2.20 -15.74
C SER A 120 -15.72 -2.64 -17.19
N HIS A 121 -14.50 -2.66 -17.74
CA HIS A 121 -14.28 -3.13 -19.11
C HIS A 121 -14.75 -4.58 -19.34
N CYS A 122 -14.52 -5.46 -18.36
CA CYS A 122 -15.04 -6.82 -18.41
C CYS A 122 -16.57 -6.83 -18.41
N ASN A 123 -17.20 -6.11 -17.49
CA ASN A 123 -18.66 -6.04 -17.41
C ASN A 123 -19.28 -5.48 -18.70
N ASP A 124 -18.69 -4.45 -19.30
CA ASP A 124 -19.15 -3.85 -20.56
C ASP A 124 -19.06 -4.86 -21.71
N PHE A 125 -17.97 -5.65 -21.76
CA PHE A 125 -17.78 -6.69 -22.76
C PHE A 125 -18.87 -7.78 -22.67
N PHE A 126 -19.05 -8.36 -21.47
CA PHE A 126 -20.04 -9.42 -21.27
C PHE A 126 -21.48 -8.90 -21.40
N THR A 127 -21.76 -7.66 -20.97
CA THR A 127 -23.06 -7.02 -21.16
C THR A 127 -23.39 -6.87 -22.64
N THR A 128 -22.43 -6.43 -23.45
CA THR A 128 -22.60 -6.31 -24.91
C THR A 128 -22.88 -7.67 -25.55
N ARG A 129 -22.18 -8.72 -25.11
CA ARG A 129 -22.39 -10.10 -25.60
C ARG A 129 -23.78 -10.60 -25.27
N VAL A 130 -24.21 -10.49 -24.01
CA VAL A 130 -25.56 -10.88 -23.58
C VAL A 130 -26.63 -10.06 -24.33
N GLN A 131 -26.46 -8.74 -24.48
CA GLN A 131 -27.39 -7.91 -25.25
C GLN A 131 -27.50 -8.36 -26.72
N SER A 132 -26.37 -8.61 -27.38
CA SER A 132 -26.35 -9.08 -28.77
C SER A 132 -26.98 -10.46 -28.93
N CYS A 133 -26.76 -11.36 -27.96
CA CYS A 133 -27.35 -12.67 -27.95
C CYS A 133 -28.86 -12.58 -27.76
N SER A 134 -29.35 -11.75 -26.82
CA SER A 134 -30.78 -11.54 -26.58
C SER A 134 -31.54 -10.96 -27.78
N LEU A 135 -30.84 -10.28 -28.69
CA LEU A 135 -31.43 -9.78 -29.94
C LEU A 135 -31.47 -10.83 -31.06
N THR A 136 -30.57 -11.82 -31.04
CA THR A 136 -30.33 -12.73 -32.17
C THR A 136 -30.71 -14.20 -31.89
N ARG A 137 -30.72 -14.61 -30.61
CA ARG A 137 -30.98 -15.97 -30.16
C ARG A 137 -32.07 -15.99 -29.08
N ASN A 138 -32.58 -17.19 -28.80
CA ASN A 138 -33.56 -17.41 -27.75
C ASN A 138 -32.95 -17.21 -26.35
N SER A 139 -33.78 -16.79 -25.39
CA SER A 139 -33.41 -16.56 -23.98
C SER A 139 -32.74 -17.78 -23.32
N SER A 140 -33.06 -18.99 -23.79
CA SER A 140 -32.51 -20.27 -23.35
C SER A 140 -31.07 -20.55 -23.79
N ALA A 141 -30.52 -19.75 -24.73
CA ALA A 141 -29.17 -19.92 -25.28
C ALA A 141 -28.18 -18.84 -24.80
N CYS A 142 -28.67 -17.71 -24.28
CA CYS A 142 -27.84 -16.57 -23.91
C CYS A 142 -27.41 -16.56 -22.44
N GLY A 143 -28.23 -17.15 -21.56
CA GLY A 143 -27.99 -17.18 -20.11
C GLY A 143 -27.90 -15.79 -19.48
N GLU A 144 -27.69 -15.74 -18.16
CA GLU A 144 -27.60 -14.48 -17.41
C GLU A 144 -26.14 -14.10 -17.07
N LEU A 145 -25.92 -12.81 -16.82
CA LEU A 145 -24.60 -12.24 -16.45
C LEU A 145 -24.06 -12.79 -15.12
N ASP A 146 -24.97 -13.15 -14.21
CA ASP A 146 -24.65 -13.68 -12.88
C ASP A 146 -24.26 -15.17 -12.88
N GLY A 147 -24.25 -15.80 -14.06
CA GLY A 147 -23.92 -17.20 -14.26
C GLY A 147 -25.10 -18.16 -14.08
N SER A 148 -26.26 -17.69 -13.62
CA SER A 148 -27.47 -18.52 -13.53
C SER A 148 -28.02 -18.87 -14.92
N ILE A 149 -28.84 -19.92 -14.97
CA ILE A 149 -29.46 -20.42 -16.21
C ILE A 149 -30.93 -20.78 -15.97
N MET A 150 -31.79 -20.67 -16.98
CA MET A 150 -33.17 -21.15 -16.88
C MET A 150 -33.21 -22.69 -16.94
N LYS A 151 -34.15 -23.33 -16.25
CA LYS A 151 -34.32 -24.81 -16.29
C LYS A 151 -34.56 -25.36 -17.70
N SER A 152 -35.19 -24.60 -18.57
CA SER A 152 -35.47 -24.96 -19.97
C SER A 152 -34.32 -24.67 -20.93
N SER A 153 -33.16 -24.21 -20.42
CA SER A 153 -32.01 -23.84 -21.25
C SER A 153 -31.32 -25.03 -21.88
N ASN A 154 -30.79 -24.86 -23.09
CA ASN A 154 -29.90 -25.84 -23.69
C ASN A 154 -28.50 -25.72 -23.06
N VAL A 155 -28.23 -26.53 -22.04
CA VAL A 155 -27.01 -26.45 -21.23
C VAL A 155 -25.71 -26.63 -22.04
N VAL A 156 -25.75 -27.45 -23.10
CA VAL A 156 -24.56 -27.73 -23.93
C VAL A 156 -24.24 -26.54 -24.82
N GLU A 157 -25.25 -26.01 -25.51
CA GLU A 157 -25.08 -24.85 -26.39
C GLU A 157 -24.67 -23.60 -25.59
N LEU A 158 -25.31 -23.38 -24.44
CA LEU A 158 -24.99 -22.27 -23.56
C LEU A 158 -23.58 -22.38 -22.98
N GLY A 159 -23.17 -23.58 -22.55
CA GLY A 159 -21.82 -23.83 -22.05
C GLY A 159 -20.73 -23.53 -23.09
N ASN A 160 -20.95 -23.98 -24.34
CA ASN A 160 -20.05 -23.70 -25.46
C ASN A 160 -20.01 -22.21 -25.80
N SER A 161 -21.15 -21.52 -25.78
CA SER A 161 -21.20 -20.07 -26.02
C SER A 161 -20.42 -19.30 -24.95
N ARG A 162 -20.61 -19.64 -23.67
CA ARG A 162 -19.89 -19.00 -22.54
C ARG A 162 -18.39 -19.24 -22.63
N GLN A 163 -17.95 -20.43 -23.04
CA GLN A 163 -16.54 -20.71 -23.25
C GLN A 163 -15.96 -19.83 -24.37
N ALA A 164 -16.66 -19.71 -25.50
CA ALA A 164 -16.24 -18.84 -26.60
C ALA A 164 -16.20 -17.35 -26.21
N ASP A 165 -17.14 -16.89 -25.39
CA ASP A 165 -17.16 -15.51 -24.87
C ASP A 165 -15.99 -15.25 -23.91
N ILE A 166 -15.64 -16.22 -23.06
CA ILE A 166 -14.46 -16.15 -22.18
C ILE A 166 -13.18 -16.05 -23.00
N ASP A 167 -13.02 -16.90 -24.01
CA ASP A 167 -11.83 -16.90 -24.87
C ASP A 167 -11.72 -15.58 -25.65
N SER A 168 -12.84 -15.09 -26.20
CA SER A 168 -12.92 -13.78 -26.87
C SER A 168 -12.60 -12.61 -25.93
N TYR A 169 -13.01 -12.70 -24.66
CA TYR A 169 -12.67 -11.68 -23.66
C TYR A 169 -11.16 -11.64 -23.41
N TRP A 170 -10.51 -12.80 -23.32
CA TRP A 170 -9.06 -12.85 -23.10
C TRP A 170 -8.26 -12.31 -24.28
N GLU A 171 -8.73 -12.50 -25.50
CA GLU A 171 -8.17 -11.84 -26.69
C GLU A 171 -8.31 -10.31 -26.60
N ALA A 172 -9.52 -9.81 -26.32
CA ALA A 172 -9.77 -8.39 -26.14
C ALA A 172 -8.97 -7.78 -24.97
N TYR A 173 -8.75 -8.56 -23.90
CA TYR A 173 -7.90 -8.19 -22.77
C TYR A 173 -6.43 -8.07 -23.19
N ALA A 174 -5.92 -9.07 -23.93
CA ALA A 174 -4.55 -9.09 -24.42
C ALA A 174 -4.27 -7.91 -25.35
N ASP A 175 -5.20 -7.57 -26.24
CA ASP A 175 -5.07 -6.44 -27.14
C ASP A 175 -5.04 -5.10 -26.41
N LYS A 176 -5.94 -4.91 -25.43
CA LYS A 176 -6.08 -3.63 -24.71
C LYS A 176 -4.97 -3.39 -23.69
N TYR A 177 -4.59 -4.43 -22.93
CA TYR A 177 -3.66 -4.31 -21.81
C TYR A 177 -2.26 -4.84 -22.13
N ARG A 178 -2.04 -5.40 -23.33
CA ARG A 178 -0.75 -6.00 -23.76
C ARG A 178 -0.24 -7.05 -22.77
N ALA A 179 -1.16 -7.78 -22.14
CA ALA A 179 -0.88 -8.76 -21.10
C ALA A 179 -1.64 -10.06 -21.39
N SER A 180 -0.99 -11.20 -21.18
CA SER A 180 -1.62 -12.51 -21.34
C SER A 180 -2.41 -12.88 -20.10
N ARG A 181 -3.47 -13.69 -20.26
CA ARG A 181 -4.15 -14.38 -19.14
C ARG A 181 -3.14 -15.07 -18.22
N THR A 182 -2.16 -15.76 -18.81
CA THR A 182 -1.17 -16.54 -18.06
C THR A 182 -0.36 -15.68 -17.09
N ASP A 183 -0.12 -14.41 -17.42
CA ASP A 183 0.61 -13.47 -16.57
C ASP A 183 -0.11 -13.19 -15.25
N LEU A 184 -1.46 -13.21 -15.24
CA LEU A 184 -2.24 -13.06 -14.02
C LEU A 184 -1.98 -14.18 -13.02
N PHE A 185 -1.66 -15.39 -13.52
CA PHE A 185 -1.41 -16.57 -12.70
C PHE A 185 0.07 -16.76 -12.36
N THR A 186 0.98 -16.00 -12.98
CA THR A 186 2.41 -16.11 -12.67
C THR A 186 2.71 -15.70 -11.23
N ASN A 187 3.43 -16.56 -10.52
CA ASN A 187 3.84 -16.39 -9.12
C ASN A 187 2.67 -16.33 -8.11
N LEU A 188 1.44 -16.65 -8.52
CA LEU A 188 0.35 -16.86 -7.56
C LEU A 188 0.57 -18.18 -6.80
N GLN A 189 0.64 -18.12 -5.48
CA GLN A 189 0.59 -19.32 -4.64
C GLN A 189 -0.83 -19.90 -4.60
N GLY A 190 -0.97 -21.10 -4.02
CA GLY A 190 -2.26 -21.79 -3.89
C GLY A 190 -3.30 -20.96 -3.13
N ASN A 191 -4.56 -21.11 -3.52
CA ASN A 191 -5.68 -20.51 -2.80
C ASN A 191 -6.07 -21.42 -1.63
N HIS A 192 -6.19 -20.87 -0.42
CA HIS A 192 -6.75 -21.61 0.71
C HIS A 192 -8.27 -21.71 0.55
N ILE A 193 -8.71 -22.85 0.00
CA ILE A 193 -10.12 -23.20 -0.20
C ILE A 193 -10.59 -23.97 1.04
N ASN A 194 -11.81 -23.69 1.52
CA ASN A 194 -12.35 -24.35 2.69
C ASN A 194 -12.60 -25.85 2.41
N LYS A 195 -12.42 -26.71 3.41
CA LYS A 195 -12.65 -28.17 3.37
C LYS A 195 -11.73 -29.00 2.46
N LEU A 196 -10.75 -28.42 1.80
CA LEU A 196 -9.70 -29.18 1.11
C LEU A 196 -8.44 -29.23 2.00
N GLU A 197 -7.85 -30.42 2.15
CA GLU A 197 -6.51 -30.61 2.76
C GLU A 197 -5.39 -30.19 1.79
N VAL A 198 -5.73 -29.63 0.63
CA VAL A 198 -4.84 -29.27 -0.46
C VAL A 198 -5.08 -27.81 -0.84
N GLU A 199 -3.99 -27.10 -1.17
CA GLU A 199 -4.01 -25.71 -1.65
C GLU A 199 -3.91 -25.69 -3.19
N PRO A 200 -5.04 -25.67 -3.92
CA PRO A 200 -5.01 -25.63 -5.38
C PRO A 200 -4.37 -24.34 -5.88
N ALA A 201 -3.52 -24.43 -6.90
CA ALA A 201 -2.99 -23.27 -7.60
C ALA A 201 -4.11 -22.35 -8.10
N ALA A 202 -3.86 -21.05 -8.18
CA ALA A 202 -4.86 -20.09 -8.66
C ALA A 202 -5.42 -20.44 -10.05
N GLU A 203 -4.59 -20.99 -10.95
CA GLU A 203 -5.04 -21.50 -12.26
C GLU A 203 -6.03 -22.65 -12.09
N THR A 204 -5.77 -23.61 -11.21
CA THR A 204 -6.70 -24.73 -10.95
C THR A 204 -8.02 -24.25 -10.35
N GLY A 205 -7.99 -23.22 -9.50
CA GLY A 205 -9.21 -22.57 -9.01
C GLY A 205 -10.00 -21.86 -10.12
N TYR A 206 -9.30 -21.21 -11.06
CA TYR A 206 -9.92 -20.61 -12.25
C TYR A 206 -10.55 -21.66 -13.15
N GLN A 207 -9.85 -22.76 -13.43
CA GLN A 207 -10.38 -23.88 -14.22
C GLN A 207 -11.62 -24.50 -13.58
N GLN A 208 -11.66 -24.62 -12.25
CA GLN A 208 -12.85 -25.08 -11.51
C GLN A 208 -14.02 -24.11 -11.65
N PHE A 209 -13.77 -22.80 -11.56
CA PHE A 209 -14.79 -21.79 -11.74
C PHE A 209 -15.35 -21.82 -13.17
N VAL A 210 -14.48 -21.85 -14.19
CA VAL A 210 -14.90 -21.95 -15.60
C VAL A 210 -15.71 -23.22 -15.83
N TYR A 211 -15.31 -24.34 -15.22
CA TYR A 211 -16.06 -25.60 -15.28
C TYR A 211 -17.49 -25.46 -14.74
N GLN A 212 -17.67 -24.82 -13.59
CA GLN A 212 -19.00 -24.56 -13.03
C GLN A 212 -19.80 -23.54 -13.87
N TYR A 213 -19.16 -22.46 -14.33
CA TYR A 213 -19.80 -21.38 -15.09
C TYR A 213 -20.27 -21.82 -16.48
N THR A 214 -19.55 -22.76 -17.11
CA THR A 214 -19.83 -23.29 -18.46
C THR A 214 -20.60 -24.63 -18.44
N VAL A 215 -21.13 -25.06 -17.28
CA VAL A 215 -21.87 -26.33 -17.13
C VAL A 215 -21.03 -27.54 -17.60
N GLY A 216 -19.74 -27.52 -17.32
CA GLY A 216 -18.80 -28.60 -17.60
C GLY A 216 -18.36 -28.73 -19.07
N GLN A 217 -18.69 -27.76 -19.94
CA GLN A 217 -18.20 -27.74 -21.32
C GLN A 217 -16.77 -27.18 -21.45
N GLY A 218 -16.44 -26.19 -20.62
CA GLY A 218 -15.10 -25.61 -20.50
C GLY A 218 -14.50 -25.87 -19.12
N GLY A 219 -13.22 -25.58 -18.94
CA GLY A 219 -12.55 -25.76 -17.65
C GLY A 219 -12.34 -27.22 -17.24
N GLN A 220 -11.85 -27.42 -16.01
CA GLN A 220 -11.60 -28.76 -15.45
C GLN A 220 -11.86 -28.81 -13.94
N GLY A 221 -12.42 -29.93 -13.49
CA GLY A 221 -12.55 -30.27 -12.07
C GLY A 221 -11.21 -30.59 -11.40
N PHE A 222 -11.04 -30.24 -10.13
CA PHE A 222 -9.82 -30.53 -9.35
C PHE A 222 -9.95 -31.74 -8.40
N GLY A 223 -8.87 -32.53 -8.23
CA GLY A 223 -8.76 -33.56 -7.19
C GLY A 223 -9.80 -34.70 -7.28
N SER A 224 -10.36 -35.09 -6.13
CA SER A 224 -11.46 -36.07 -6.02
C SER A 224 -12.77 -35.56 -6.64
N ASP A 225 -12.88 -34.26 -6.92
CA ASP A 225 -14.05 -33.63 -7.52
C ASP A 225 -14.07 -33.78 -9.06
N LYS A 226 -13.19 -34.57 -9.67
CA LYS A 226 -13.32 -34.93 -11.11
C LYS A 226 -14.64 -35.66 -11.43
N THR A 227 -15.30 -36.25 -10.43
CA THR A 227 -16.64 -36.84 -10.54
C THR A 227 -17.76 -35.83 -10.32
N TYR A 228 -17.44 -34.55 -10.07
CA TYR A 228 -18.41 -33.48 -9.86
C TYR A 228 -19.15 -33.18 -11.17
N SER A 229 -20.45 -33.48 -11.19
CA SER A 229 -21.37 -33.06 -12.24
C SER A 229 -22.01 -31.74 -11.84
N VAL A 230 -21.73 -30.68 -12.61
CA VAL A 230 -22.25 -29.32 -12.36
C VAL A 230 -23.78 -29.31 -12.35
N SER A 231 -24.41 -29.99 -13.31
CA SER A 231 -25.87 -30.01 -13.46
C SER A 231 -26.56 -30.72 -12.29
N LEU A 232 -25.99 -31.82 -11.80
CA LEU A 232 -26.52 -32.55 -10.64
C LEU A 232 -26.36 -31.72 -9.36
N ALA A 233 -25.18 -31.15 -9.13
CA ALA A 233 -24.91 -30.35 -7.94
C ALA A 233 -25.77 -29.08 -7.88
N ALA A 234 -25.95 -28.39 -9.01
CA ALA A 234 -26.80 -27.22 -9.11
C ALA A 234 -28.29 -27.58 -8.90
N GLY A 235 -28.75 -28.71 -9.44
CA GLY A 235 -30.11 -29.21 -9.22
C GLY A 235 -30.39 -29.63 -7.77
N GLN A 236 -29.38 -30.13 -7.06
CA GLN A 236 -29.49 -30.53 -5.66
C GLN A 236 -29.21 -29.39 -4.66
N GLY A 237 -28.81 -28.20 -5.14
CA GLY A 237 -28.42 -27.08 -4.27
C GLY A 237 -27.14 -27.35 -3.46
N ASN A 238 -26.27 -28.23 -3.94
CA ASN A 238 -25.03 -28.56 -3.23
C ASN A 238 -23.97 -27.51 -3.50
N GLY A 239 -23.76 -26.62 -2.54
CA GLY A 239 -22.77 -25.55 -2.64
C GLY A 239 -23.29 -24.24 -3.25
N VAL A 240 -24.47 -24.29 -3.88
CA VAL A 240 -25.15 -23.12 -4.46
C VAL A 240 -26.50 -22.88 -3.80
N ALA A 241 -26.79 -21.63 -3.44
CA ALA A 241 -28.06 -21.25 -2.84
C ALA A 241 -29.16 -21.22 -3.90
N PHE A 242 -30.29 -21.89 -3.64
CA PHE A 242 -31.43 -21.92 -4.57
C PHE A 242 -32.10 -20.53 -4.65
N VAL A 243 -32.22 -19.98 -5.86
CA VAL A 243 -32.69 -18.60 -6.09
C VAL A 243 -34.22 -18.54 -6.37
N GLY A 244 -34.87 -19.67 -6.67
CA GLY A 244 -36.29 -19.69 -7.09
C GLY A 244 -36.49 -19.20 -8.53
N HIS A 245 -37.75 -19.07 -8.97
CA HIS A 245 -38.13 -18.47 -10.26
C HIS A 245 -37.66 -19.20 -11.55
N ASP A 246 -37.72 -20.53 -11.59
CA ASP A 246 -37.31 -21.36 -12.75
C ASP A 246 -35.84 -21.23 -13.21
N TYR A 247 -34.99 -20.69 -12.36
CA TYR A 247 -33.55 -20.70 -12.53
C TYR A 247 -32.88 -21.87 -11.81
N VAL A 248 -31.77 -22.33 -12.38
CA VAL A 248 -30.78 -23.20 -11.76
C VAL A 248 -29.54 -22.36 -11.50
N PRO A 249 -29.17 -22.11 -10.22
CA PRO A 249 -28.00 -21.33 -9.90
C PRO A 249 -26.75 -22.18 -10.15
N LEU A 250 -26.00 -21.86 -11.20
CA LEU A 250 -24.70 -22.51 -11.42
C LEU A 250 -23.65 -21.96 -10.49
N THR A 251 -23.68 -20.68 -10.18
CA THR A 251 -22.85 -20.01 -9.18
C THR A 251 -23.78 -19.31 -8.19
N ASN A 252 -23.29 -18.89 -7.02
CA ASN A 252 -24.08 -18.07 -6.07
C ASN A 252 -24.26 -16.62 -6.56
N GLY A 253 -24.76 -16.42 -7.79
CA GLY A 253 -24.91 -15.12 -8.43
C GLY A 253 -23.58 -14.44 -8.74
N VAL A 254 -22.53 -15.22 -9.03
CA VAL A 254 -21.20 -14.70 -9.35
C VAL A 254 -20.95 -14.86 -10.85
N GLY A 255 -20.86 -13.73 -11.54
CA GLY A 255 -20.44 -13.68 -12.94
C GLY A 255 -18.92 -13.83 -13.13
N PHE A 256 -18.50 -14.04 -14.38
CA PHE A 256 -17.09 -14.20 -14.74
C PHE A 256 -16.22 -13.02 -14.29
N CYS A 257 -16.66 -11.80 -14.55
CA CYS A 257 -15.90 -10.59 -14.22
C CYS A 257 -15.76 -10.36 -12.71
N ASP A 258 -16.79 -10.69 -11.93
CA ASP A 258 -16.75 -10.62 -10.47
C ASP A 258 -15.81 -11.66 -9.86
N TYR A 259 -15.72 -12.83 -10.48
CA TYR A 259 -14.77 -13.86 -10.07
C TYR A 259 -13.32 -13.41 -10.31
N VAL A 260 -12.99 -12.91 -11.51
CA VAL A 260 -11.61 -12.58 -11.89
C VAL A 260 -11.11 -11.30 -11.18
N TRP A 261 -11.94 -10.26 -11.16
CA TRP A 261 -11.56 -8.90 -10.74
C TRP A 261 -12.19 -8.47 -9.42
N GLY A 262 -12.74 -9.41 -8.66
CA GLY A 262 -13.45 -9.12 -7.42
C GLY A 262 -13.25 -10.18 -6.36
N TYR A 263 -14.10 -10.09 -5.35
CA TYR A 263 -14.24 -11.07 -4.29
C TYR A 263 -15.46 -11.93 -4.59
N SER A 264 -15.29 -13.24 -4.61
CA SER A 264 -16.36 -14.15 -5.03
C SER A 264 -16.65 -15.24 -4.01
N ASN A 265 -17.92 -15.64 -3.98
CA ASN A 265 -18.38 -16.85 -3.32
C ASN A 265 -19.05 -17.76 -4.34
N PHE A 266 -18.35 -18.15 -5.40
CA PHE A 266 -19.00 -18.85 -6.51
C PHE A 266 -19.57 -20.22 -6.09
N ASN A 267 -18.99 -20.83 -5.05
CA ASN A 267 -19.48 -22.05 -4.41
C ASN A 267 -19.21 -22.02 -2.89
N SER A 268 -20.22 -22.31 -2.07
CA SER A 268 -20.15 -22.28 -0.61
C SER A 268 -19.41 -23.48 0.01
N THR A 269 -19.24 -24.58 -0.72
CA THR A 269 -18.38 -25.69 -0.28
C THR A 269 -16.91 -25.29 -0.36
N TRP A 270 -16.54 -24.59 -1.43
CA TRP A 270 -15.16 -24.20 -1.73
C TRP A 270 -14.78 -22.87 -1.08
N SER A 271 -15.63 -21.86 -1.15
CA SER A 271 -15.36 -20.52 -0.64
C SER A 271 -16.35 -20.12 0.45
N LYS A 272 -15.89 -19.41 1.49
CA LYS A 272 -16.75 -19.00 2.61
C LYS A 272 -16.96 -17.48 2.62
N GLY A 273 -18.16 -17.02 2.26
CA GLY A 273 -18.60 -15.64 2.49
C GLY A 273 -17.77 -14.58 1.76
N PHE A 274 -17.61 -14.74 0.43
CA PHE A 274 -16.89 -13.84 -0.47
C PHE A 274 -15.39 -13.67 -0.14
N LYS A 275 -14.79 -14.68 0.49
CA LYS A 275 -13.37 -14.63 0.85
C LYS A 275 -12.43 -15.06 -0.26
N LEU A 276 -12.93 -15.63 -1.36
CA LEU A 276 -12.07 -16.00 -2.47
C LEU A 276 -11.73 -14.75 -3.26
N ILE A 277 -10.43 -14.47 -3.30
CA ILE A 277 -9.85 -13.34 -4.02
C ILE A 277 -9.66 -13.78 -5.47
N GLY A 278 -10.17 -12.99 -6.42
CA GLY A 278 -9.93 -13.24 -7.83
C GLY A 278 -8.44 -13.18 -8.19
N PRO A 279 -7.97 -14.00 -9.15
CA PRO A 279 -6.57 -14.02 -9.54
C PRO A 279 -6.08 -12.65 -10.06
N GLY A 280 -6.96 -11.90 -10.73
CA GLY A 280 -6.65 -10.57 -11.26
C GLY A 280 -6.39 -9.55 -10.15
N ILE A 281 -7.30 -9.45 -9.18
CA ILE A 281 -7.15 -8.52 -8.05
C ILE A 281 -5.93 -8.89 -7.18
N GLN A 282 -5.67 -10.19 -6.95
CA GLN A 282 -4.53 -10.64 -6.16
C GLN A 282 -3.19 -10.18 -6.76
N LYS A 283 -3.02 -10.33 -8.07
CA LYS A 283 -1.83 -9.88 -8.80
C LYS A 283 -1.67 -8.36 -8.74
N LYS A 284 -2.72 -7.61 -9.11
CA LYS A 284 -2.66 -6.14 -9.17
C LYS A 284 -2.45 -5.52 -7.79
N ASP A 285 -3.14 -6.00 -6.76
CA ASP A 285 -2.95 -5.53 -5.39
C ASP A 285 -1.55 -5.86 -4.86
N GLY A 286 -1.00 -7.03 -5.18
CA GLY A 286 0.35 -7.36 -4.75
C GLY A 286 1.43 -6.50 -5.42
N ILE A 287 1.26 -6.13 -6.69
CA ILE A 287 2.16 -5.19 -7.39
C ILE A 287 2.03 -3.78 -6.79
N LEU A 288 0.80 -3.34 -6.50
CA LEU A 288 0.52 -2.08 -5.81
C LEU A 288 1.18 -2.02 -4.43
N ARG A 289 1.17 -3.12 -3.67
CA ARG A 289 1.89 -3.23 -2.38
C ARG A 289 3.39 -3.05 -2.56
N GLY A 290 3.99 -3.70 -3.56
CA GLY A 290 5.39 -3.52 -3.91
C GLY A 290 5.73 -2.07 -4.27
N LEU A 291 4.84 -1.39 -5.02
CA LEU A 291 5.02 0.00 -5.41
C LEU A 291 4.98 0.94 -4.19
N ILE A 292 3.97 0.80 -3.33
CA ILE A 292 3.84 1.62 -2.12
C ILE A 292 5.00 1.36 -1.16
N TYR A 293 5.42 0.10 -0.98
CA TYR A 293 6.63 -0.22 -0.21
C TYR A 293 7.86 0.52 -0.73
N THR A 294 8.09 0.44 -2.04
CA THR A 294 9.26 1.03 -2.70
C THR A 294 9.27 2.55 -2.51
N GLN A 295 8.14 3.21 -2.80
CA GLN A 295 8.02 4.66 -2.64
C GLN A 295 8.18 5.09 -1.17
N VAL A 296 7.57 4.35 -0.23
CA VAL A 296 7.66 4.66 1.21
C VAL A 296 9.09 4.50 1.71
N SER A 297 9.81 3.48 1.26
CA SER A 297 11.20 3.24 1.62
C SER A 297 12.12 4.35 1.06
N ILE A 298 12.03 4.65 -0.24
CA ILE A 298 12.90 5.63 -0.90
C ILE A 298 12.76 7.00 -0.25
N SER A 299 11.54 7.54 -0.26
CA SER A 299 11.27 8.89 0.26
C SER A 299 11.40 8.96 1.79
N GLY A 300 11.25 7.84 2.49
CA GLY A 300 11.40 7.75 3.93
C GLY A 300 12.86 7.89 4.34
N GLN A 301 13.74 7.10 3.74
CA GLN A 301 15.18 7.21 3.97
C GLN A 301 15.72 8.56 3.50
N ALA A 302 15.20 9.12 2.39
CA ALA A 302 15.62 10.42 1.88
C ALA A 302 15.32 11.57 2.86
N LEU A 303 14.32 11.42 3.73
CA LEU A 303 13.97 12.42 4.74
C LEU A 303 15.14 12.79 5.66
N ILE A 304 16.12 11.89 5.83
CA ILE A 304 17.33 12.13 6.63
C ILE A 304 18.11 13.39 6.18
N PHE A 305 18.09 13.71 4.89
CA PHE A 305 18.80 14.87 4.34
C PHE A 305 18.08 16.20 4.64
N VAL A 306 16.76 16.16 4.78
CA VAL A 306 15.96 17.34 5.16
C VAL A 306 16.06 17.57 6.67
N THR A 307 15.94 16.51 7.48
CA THR A 307 15.96 16.63 8.94
C THR A 307 17.32 17.06 9.48
N ARG A 308 18.42 16.70 8.81
CA ARG A 308 19.77 17.16 9.23
C ARG A 308 19.98 18.66 9.08
N THR A 309 19.34 19.30 8.10
CA THR A 309 19.45 20.75 7.82
C THR A 309 18.32 21.57 8.46
N ALA A 310 17.34 20.92 9.09
CA ALA A 310 16.16 21.58 9.68
C ALA A 310 16.48 22.58 10.79
N GLY A 311 17.57 22.40 11.54
CA GLY A 311 17.98 23.36 12.57
C GLY A 311 18.60 24.66 12.05
N ILE A 312 19.10 24.66 10.82
CA ILE A 312 19.99 25.71 10.28
C ILE A 312 19.29 26.49 9.16
N ASN A 313 18.11 26.05 8.71
CA ASN A 313 17.37 26.66 7.60
C ASN A 313 18.17 26.76 6.29
N THR A 314 19.06 25.79 6.05
CA THR A 314 19.77 25.64 4.78
C THR A 314 19.04 24.64 3.88
N TRP A 315 19.23 24.71 2.56
CA TRP A 315 18.72 23.69 1.65
C TRP A 315 19.39 22.33 1.95
N PHE A 316 18.69 21.22 1.72
CA PHE A 316 19.19 19.88 2.04
C PHE A 316 20.51 19.51 1.33
N PHE A 317 20.78 20.14 0.17
CA PHE A 317 22.02 19.98 -0.59
C PHE A 317 23.18 20.88 -0.14
N ALA A 318 22.91 21.90 0.69
CA ALA A 318 23.89 22.95 0.98
C ALA A 318 24.97 22.50 1.96
N GLU A 319 24.68 21.56 2.85
CA GLU A 319 25.67 20.99 3.76
C GLU A 319 26.04 19.58 3.34
N LYS A 320 27.33 19.29 3.19
CA LYS A 320 27.79 17.95 2.82
C LYS A 320 27.54 16.95 3.97
N PRO A 321 26.76 15.87 3.76
CA PRO A 321 26.64 14.78 4.73
C PRO A 321 27.95 14.02 4.86
N CYS A 322 28.16 13.34 5.99
CA CYS A 322 29.33 12.49 6.12
C CYS A 322 29.29 11.33 5.10
N ASN A 323 30.46 10.90 4.62
CA ASN A 323 30.54 9.84 3.61
C ASN A 323 29.89 8.53 4.10
N LEU A 324 29.93 8.27 5.41
CA LEU A 324 29.29 7.09 6.01
C LEU A 324 27.77 7.12 5.83
N LEU A 325 27.13 8.27 6.02
CA LEU A 325 25.69 8.43 5.83
C LEU A 325 25.31 8.26 4.37
N LEU A 326 26.10 8.81 3.45
CA LEU A 326 25.87 8.63 2.00
C LEU A 326 25.98 7.16 1.58
N ILE A 327 27.02 6.45 2.04
CA ILE A 327 27.21 5.03 1.71
C ILE A 327 26.07 4.19 2.29
N ALA A 328 25.69 4.43 3.55
CA ALA A 328 24.58 3.71 4.17
C ALA A 328 23.25 3.97 3.44
N PHE A 329 23.00 5.22 3.05
CA PHE A 329 21.84 5.57 2.23
C PHE A 329 21.84 4.82 0.90
N VAL A 330 22.95 4.81 0.15
CA VAL A 330 23.03 4.10 -1.14
C VAL A 330 22.78 2.60 -0.96
N ILE A 331 23.39 1.96 0.04
CA ILE A 331 23.17 0.54 0.32
C ILE A 331 21.70 0.26 0.65
N ALA A 332 21.08 1.08 1.50
CA ALA A 332 19.68 0.91 1.89
C ALA A 332 18.73 1.15 0.71
N GLN A 333 19.05 2.08 -0.19
CA GLN A 333 18.26 2.35 -1.40
C GLN A 333 18.36 1.23 -2.43
N VAL A 334 19.55 0.65 -2.60
CA VAL A 334 19.75 -0.52 -3.46
C VAL A 334 18.96 -1.70 -2.89
N ALA A 335 19.09 -1.99 -1.59
CA ALA A 335 18.33 -3.06 -0.94
C ALA A 335 16.82 -2.84 -1.06
N ALA A 336 16.31 -1.64 -0.78
CA ALA A 336 14.90 -1.29 -0.91
C ALA A 336 14.40 -1.43 -2.36
N SER A 337 15.19 -0.99 -3.34
CA SER A 337 14.83 -1.08 -4.76
C SER A 337 14.81 -2.52 -5.26
N VAL A 338 15.74 -3.37 -4.82
CA VAL A 338 15.78 -4.80 -5.15
C VAL A 338 14.57 -5.51 -4.54
N ILE A 339 14.31 -5.31 -3.24
CA ILE A 339 13.15 -5.92 -2.56
C ILE A 339 11.84 -5.42 -3.18
N GLY A 340 11.75 -4.14 -3.52
CA GLY A 340 10.59 -3.55 -4.16
C GLY A 340 10.34 -4.08 -5.58
N CYS A 341 11.40 -4.24 -6.37
CA CYS A 341 11.31 -4.67 -7.77
C CYS A 341 10.97 -6.14 -7.91
N PHE A 342 11.58 -7.01 -7.11
CA PHE A 342 11.41 -8.47 -7.21
C PHE A 342 10.36 -9.02 -6.23
N GLY A 343 10.18 -8.38 -5.08
CA GLY A 343 9.26 -8.85 -4.03
C GLY A 343 9.67 -10.21 -3.46
N PHE A 344 8.72 -10.89 -2.81
CA PHE A 344 8.92 -12.18 -2.17
C PHE A 344 8.15 -13.31 -2.87
N THR A 345 8.06 -13.27 -4.21
CA THR A 345 7.49 -14.33 -5.05
C THR A 345 6.18 -14.94 -4.51
N GLY A 346 5.29 -14.10 -3.96
CA GLY A 346 4.02 -14.55 -3.40
C GLY A 346 4.06 -15.14 -1.98
N TYR A 347 5.05 -14.79 -1.14
CA TYR A 347 5.19 -15.25 0.26
C TYR A 347 3.83 -15.40 0.98
N PRO A 348 3.59 -16.54 1.67
CA PRO A 348 2.26 -16.98 2.05
C PRO A 348 1.68 -16.10 3.16
N ALA A 349 0.65 -15.35 2.81
CA ALA A 349 -0.36 -14.92 3.74
C ALA A 349 -1.68 -14.90 2.98
N ASP A 350 -2.65 -15.70 3.40
CA ASP A 350 -3.94 -16.06 2.79
C ASP A 350 -4.79 -14.90 2.20
N ARG A 351 -4.39 -13.64 2.41
CA ARG A 351 -5.07 -12.43 1.91
C ARG A 351 -4.15 -11.35 1.33
N VAL A 352 -2.84 -11.50 1.44
CA VAL A 352 -1.88 -10.42 1.21
C VAL A 352 -0.65 -10.91 0.46
N ALA A 353 -0.80 -11.15 -0.84
CA ALA A 353 0.34 -11.47 -1.70
C ALA A 353 1.29 -10.27 -1.81
N VAL A 354 2.60 -10.56 -1.76
CA VAL A 354 3.68 -9.60 -1.98
C VAL A 354 4.34 -9.89 -3.32
N PHE A 355 4.04 -9.06 -4.32
CA PHE A 355 4.72 -9.08 -5.61
C PHE A 355 5.69 -7.92 -5.72
N GLY A 356 6.75 -8.14 -6.49
CA GLY A 356 7.59 -7.05 -6.95
C GLY A 356 6.79 -6.10 -7.82
N CYS A 357 7.01 -4.80 -7.69
CA CYS A 357 6.35 -3.81 -8.53
C CYS A 357 6.84 -3.85 -9.98
N GLY A 358 7.98 -4.50 -10.25
CA GLY A 358 8.61 -4.54 -11.57
C GLY A 358 9.38 -3.25 -11.90
N GLY A 359 10.19 -3.33 -12.95
CA GLY A 359 11.08 -2.24 -13.38
C GLY A 359 10.38 -0.91 -13.69
N PRO A 360 9.27 -0.88 -14.46
CA PRO A 360 8.59 0.36 -14.82
C PRO A 360 8.07 1.12 -13.59
N TYR A 361 7.45 0.41 -12.64
CA TYR A 361 6.95 1.00 -11.40
C TYR A 361 8.06 1.37 -10.41
N LEU A 362 9.20 0.67 -10.41
CA LEU A 362 10.38 1.09 -9.65
C LEU A 362 10.86 2.48 -10.11
N VAL A 363 10.99 2.69 -11.42
CA VAL A 363 11.39 3.99 -11.98
C VAL A 363 10.35 5.06 -11.62
N LEU A 364 9.06 4.74 -11.73
CA LEU A 364 8.00 5.64 -11.32
C LEU A 364 8.10 6.02 -9.83
N ALA A 365 8.35 5.06 -8.95
CA ALA A 365 8.51 5.30 -7.51
C ALA A 365 9.68 6.24 -7.20
N TRP A 366 10.80 6.10 -7.91
CA TRP A 366 11.94 7.01 -7.81
C TRP A 366 11.61 8.43 -8.27
N LEU A 367 11.05 8.57 -9.46
CA LEU A 367 10.65 9.88 -10.02
C LEU A 367 9.63 10.58 -9.11
N TRP A 368 8.63 9.83 -8.64
CA TRP A 368 7.64 10.33 -7.70
C TRP A 368 8.27 10.79 -6.38
N SER A 369 9.17 9.98 -5.82
CA SER A 369 9.87 10.31 -4.58
C SER A 369 10.72 11.57 -4.72
N ILE A 370 11.45 11.72 -5.83
CA ILE A 370 12.28 12.92 -6.10
C ILE A 370 11.39 14.16 -6.23
N LEU A 371 10.32 14.09 -7.01
CA LEU A 371 9.40 15.21 -7.23
C LEU A 371 8.80 15.71 -5.91
N TRP A 372 8.31 14.80 -5.08
CA TRP A 372 7.70 15.14 -3.79
C TRP A 372 8.72 15.49 -2.69
N HIS A 373 10.01 15.26 -2.92
CA HIS A 373 11.06 15.61 -1.99
C HIS A 373 11.38 17.12 -2.00
N PHE A 374 11.38 17.77 -3.16
CA PHE A 374 11.73 19.20 -3.25
C PHE A 374 10.85 20.12 -2.37
N PRO A 375 9.51 19.96 -2.33
CA PRO A 375 8.67 20.81 -1.47
C PRO A 375 8.92 20.65 0.04
N LEU A 376 9.56 19.56 0.50
CA LEU A 376 9.87 19.39 1.94
C LEU A 376 10.76 20.52 2.47
N ASP A 377 11.68 21.02 1.65
CA ASP A 377 12.54 22.14 2.05
C ASP A 377 11.77 23.45 2.17
N LEU A 378 10.77 23.68 1.32
CA LEU A 378 9.88 24.83 1.43
C LEU A 378 9.05 24.75 2.71
N ILE A 379 8.51 23.56 3.03
CA ILE A 379 7.77 23.31 4.28
C ILE A 379 8.68 23.53 5.49
N LYS A 380 9.92 23.05 5.44
CA LYS A 380 10.93 23.26 6.48
C LYS A 380 11.13 24.76 6.76
N PHE A 381 11.33 25.57 5.72
CA PHE A 381 11.50 27.02 5.89
C PHE A 381 10.23 27.69 6.42
N ALA A 382 9.05 27.32 5.92
CA ALA A 382 7.78 27.86 6.38
C ALA A 382 7.52 27.55 7.86
N VAL A 383 7.72 26.30 8.28
CA VAL A 383 7.54 25.87 9.68
C VAL A 383 8.52 26.59 10.60
N ASN A 384 9.80 26.66 10.20
CA ASN A 384 10.80 27.35 11.00
C ASN A 384 10.50 28.85 11.12
N TYR A 385 10.07 29.51 10.05
CA TYR A 385 9.63 30.91 10.07
C TYR A 385 8.50 31.16 11.08
N ILE A 386 7.45 30.32 11.04
CA ILE A 386 6.31 30.40 11.96
C ILE A 386 6.78 30.20 13.41
N LEU A 387 7.61 29.19 13.67
CA LEU A 387 8.09 28.87 15.02
C LEU A 387 9.02 29.96 15.58
N THR A 388 9.84 30.61 14.75
CA THR A 388 10.67 31.74 15.19
C THR A 388 9.86 33.00 15.46
N ASN A 389 8.86 33.31 14.63
CA ASN A 389 8.04 34.52 14.78
C ASN A 389 7.33 34.57 16.14
N HIS A 390 6.71 33.47 16.57
CA HIS A 390 6.03 33.41 17.87
C HIS A 390 6.98 33.49 19.08
N THR A 391 8.26 33.13 18.90
CA THR A 391 9.25 33.19 19.98
C THR A 391 9.64 34.64 20.27
N TYR A 392 9.84 35.47 19.23
CA TYR A 392 10.21 36.88 19.40
C TYR A 392 9.13 37.71 20.07
N THR A 393 7.85 37.48 19.74
CA THR A 393 6.73 38.22 20.34
C THR A 393 6.61 37.96 21.85
N GLN A 394 6.79 36.71 22.28
CA GLN A 394 6.74 36.32 23.70
C GLN A 394 7.96 36.80 24.48
N THR A 395 9.17 36.73 23.91
CA THR A 395 10.37 37.29 24.55
C THR A 395 10.32 38.80 24.65
N ALA A 396 9.78 39.51 23.67
CA ALA A 396 9.64 40.97 23.73
C ALA A 396 8.61 41.41 24.77
N PHE A 397 7.54 40.64 24.99
CA PHE A 397 6.55 40.94 26.03
C PHE A 397 7.09 40.64 27.44
N THR A 398 7.77 39.50 27.62
CA THR A 398 8.40 39.14 28.90
C THR A 398 9.62 40.00 29.22
N SER A 399 10.39 40.42 28.22
CA SER A 399 11.52 41.34 28.41
C SER A 399 11.05 42.76 28.72
N ARG A 400 9.89 43.22 28.21
CA ARG A 400 9.29 44.50 28.63
C ARG A 400 8.74 44.46 30.05
N ILE A 401 8.14 43.35 30.47
CA ILE A 401 7.71 43.16 31.87
C ILE A 401 8.93 43.16 32.81
N ASN A 402 10.06 42.58 32.41
CA ASN A 402 11.29 42.56 33.22
C ASN A 402 12.19 43.80 33.05
N ALA A 403 12.06 44.58 31.97
CA ALA A 403 12.83 45.80 31.76
C ALA A 403 12.26 47.02 32.52
N GLY A 404 11.07 46.89 33.11
CA GLY A 404 10.44 47.94 33.91
C GLY A 404 10.81 47.96 35.39
N HIS A 405 11.59 47.00 35.92
CA HIS A 405 11.97 47.00 37.33
C HIS A 405 13.33 46.32 37.59
N PRO A 406 14.38 47.07 37.97
CA PRO A 406 15.67 46.51 38.33
C PRO A 406 15.63 45.99 39.78
N SER A 407 14.88 44.92 40.06
CA SER A 407 14.93 44.30 41.39
C SER A 407 14.51 42.83 41.48
N MET A 408 14.50 42.06 40.39
CA MET A 408 14.31 40.60 40.50
C MET A 408 15.28 39.83 39.61
N ALA A 409 16.56 39.90 39.99
CA ALA A 409 17.41 38.73 39.92
C ALA A 409 16.86 37.70 40.92
N HIS A 410 16.33 36.58 40.44
CA HIS A 410 16.27 35.38 41.26
C HIS A 410 16.65 34.17 40.44
N SER A 411 17.92 33.81 40.55
CA SER A 411 18.37 32.44 40.42
C SER A 411 17.49 31.57 41.33
N LYS A 412 16.80 30.58 40.77
CA LYS A 412 16.31 29.45 41.58
C LYS A 412 17.50 28.57 41.93
N VAL A 413 18.27 28.99 42.93
CA VAL A 413 19.10 28.08 43.73
C VAL A 413 18.26 27.74 44.94
N THR A 414 17.72 26.53 44.99
CA THR A 414 17.02 26.00 46.17
C THR A 414 18.03 25.78 47.28
N SER A 415 18.21 26.76 48.16
CA SER A 415 19.18 26.76 49.26
C SER A 415 18.68 26.12 50.56
N VAL A 416 17.72 25.20 50.51
CA VAL A 416 17.32 24.43 51.72
C VAL A 416 18.32 23.29 52.02
N ALA A 417 19.10 22.84 51.02
CA ALA A 417 20.06 21.75 51.20
C ALA A 417 21.43 22.18 51.81
N ARG A 418 21.63 23.44 52.21
CA ARG A 418 22.92 23.94 52.72
C ARG A 418 22.91 24.56 54.13
N SER A 419 21.80 24.53 54.86
CA SER A 419 21.77 24.97 56.27
C SER A 419 21.85 23.83 57.29
N ILE A 420 21.59 22.57 56.91
CA ILE A 420 21.60 21.43 57.85
C ILE A 420 23.02 20.82 58.02
N ARG A 421 23.96 21.10 57.11
CA ARG A 421 25.35 20.57 57.20
C ARG A 421 26.37 21.54 57.83
N ALA A 422 25.95 22.75 58.21
CA ALA A 422 26.83 23.77 58.77
C ALA A 422 26.67 23.98 60.30
N SER A 423 25.76 23.26 60.98
CA SER A 423 25.59 23.35 62.45
C SER A 423 26.08 22.10 63.21
N ARG A 424 26.75 21.16 62.55
CA ARG A 424 27.35 19.97 63.18
C ARG A 424 28.81 19.78 62.78
N THR A 425 29.61 20.81 62.97
CA THR A 425 31.07 20.71 63.12
C THR A 425 31.54 22.05 63.69
N VAL A 426 31.81 22.12 64.99
CA VAL A 426 33.03 22.63 65.65
C VAL A 426 32.75 22.61 67.17
N ALA A 427 33.57 21.82 67.87
CA ALA A 427 33.93 21.80 69.29
C ALA A 427 32.85 22.01 70.37
#